data_AF-A0A8I1JIF7-F1
#
_entry.id   AF-A0A8I1JIF7-F1
#
_cell.length_a   1.000
_cell.length_b   1.000
_cell.length_c   1.000
_cell.angle_alpha   90.00
_cell.angle_beta   90.00
_cell.angle_gamma   90.00
#
_symmetry.space_group_name_H-M   'P 1'
#
loop_
_entity.id
_entity.type
_entity.pdbx_description
1 polymer ?
#
loop_
_entity_poly.entity_id
_entity_poly.type
_entity_poly.pdbx_seq_one_letter_code
_entity_poly.pdbx_strand_id
1 'polypeptide(L)'
;MRHGQPKLVAAEKMSALQMKDWIEQYNQSEITHQPVPEASRQLAATATVIVSSSAPRALTSLQALGLKPTLVDALFCEAQLPYAHWRLPRLSPFTWAFILRVLWLCGYSRRVESASTARIRANVAAQRLQSLASEGPVLLLGHGFMNRMISKQLMADGWKRQTRSGSQYWSATVYRYAGVEA
;
A
#
# COMPACT_ATOMS: atom_id res chain seq x y z
N MET A 1 -0.34 4.25 -6.84
CA MET A 1 -1.80 4.13 -6.66
C MET A 1 -2.11 3.13 -5.55
N ARG A 2 -3.12 3.41 -4.73
CA ARG A 2 -3.64 2.49 -3.72
C ARG A 2 -4.64 1.53 -4.37
N HIS A 3 -4.60 0.25 -3.97
CA HIS A 3 -5.59 -0.74 -4.37
C HIS A 3 -7.04 -0.27 -4.16
N GLY A 4 -7.98 -0.90 -4.88
CA GLY A 4 -9.41 -0.71 -4.72
C GLY A 4 -9.94 -1.17 -3.36
N GLN A 5 -11.22 -0.92 -3.11
CA GLN A 5 -11.84 -1.28 -1.83
C GLN A 5 -11.78 -2.81 -1.62
N PRO A 6 -11.13 -3.31 -0.56
CA PRO A 6 -11.07 -4.74 -0.30
C PRO A 6 -12.44 -5.28 0.11
N LYS A 7 -12.71 -6.53 -0.24
CA LYS A 7 -13.86 -7.29 0.25
C LYS A 7 -13.63 -7.61 1.72
N LEU A 8 -14.18 -6.75 2.57
CA LEU A 8 -14.14 -6.90 4.01
C LEU A 8 -15.32 -7.74 4.47
N VAL A 9 -15.03 -8.73 5.31
CA VAL A 9 -16.08 -9.38 6.10
C VAL A 9 -16.54 -8.37 7.15
N ALA A 10 -17.85 -8.16 7.25
CA ALA A 10 -18.43 -7.39 8.35
C ALA A 10 -17.98 -8.04 9.66
N ALA A 11 -17.20 -7.30 10.44
CA ALA A 11 -16.54 -7.82 11.62
C ALA A 11 -17.09 -7.10 12.84
N GLU A 12 -17.70 -7.86 13.73
CA GLU A 12 -18.14 -7.39 15.04
C GLU A 12 -16.96 -6.88 15.87
N LYS A 13 -17.26 -6.22 17.00
CA LYS A 13 -16.23 -5.82 17.95
C LYS A 13 -15.44 -7.04 18.41
N MET A 14 -14.13 -6.98 18.28
CA MET A 14 -13.21 -8.09 18.55
C MET A 14 -12.06 -7.67 19.48
N SER A 15 -11.40 -8.64 20.07
CA SER A 15 -10.23 -8.42 20.91
C SER A 15 -8.95 -8.31 20.07
N ALA A 16 -7.85 -7.81 20.65
CA ALA A 16 -6.57 -7.77 19.96
C ALA A 16 -6.04 -9.17 19.61
N LEU A 17 -6.42 -10.21 20.38
CA LEU A 17 -6.09 -11.60 20.08
C LEU A 17 -6.73 -12.05 18.76
N GLN A 18 -8.00 -11.69 18.54
CA GLN A 18 -8.76 -12.01 17.32
C GLN A 18 -8.30 -11.19 16.10
N MET A 19 -7.53 -10.11 16.31
CA MET A 19 -6.97 -9.32 15.21
C MET A 19 -6.01 -10.11 14.34
N LYS A 20 -5.34 -11.15 14.87
CA LYS A 20 -4.43 -11.97 14.07
C LYS A 20 -5.17 -12.57 12.87
N ASP A 21 -6.26 -13.29 13.13
CA ASP A 21 -7.03 -13.96 12.09
C ASP A 21 -7.69 -12.94 11.15
N TRP A 22 -8.17 -11.81 11.70
CA TRP A 22 -8.72 -10.73 10.89
C TRP A 22 -7.67 -10.10 9.95
N ILE A 23 -6.43 -9.89 10.41
CA ILE A 23 -5.33 -9.37 9.60
C ILE A 23 -4.96 -10.37 8.49
N GLU A 24 -4.91 -11.67 8.80
CA GLU A 24 -4.61 -12.72 7.83
C GLU A 24 -5.68 -12.77 6.73
N GLN A 25 -6.96 -12.77 7.10
CA GLN A 25 -8.07 -12.71 6.14
C GLN A 25 -8.04 -11.41 5.33
N TYR A 26 -7.79 -10.28 5.97
CA TYR A 26 -7.64 -8.99 5.29
C TYR A 26 -6.49 -9.01 4.28
N ASN A 27 -5.38 -9.65 4.62
CA ASN A 27 -4.23 -9.76 3.72
C ASN A 27 -4.51 -10.60 2.47
N GLN A 28 -5.39 -11.60 2.59
CA GLN A 28 -5.83 -12.45 1.49
C GLN A 28 -7.01 -11.88 0.69
N SER A 29 -7.65 -10.81 1.18
CA SER A 29 -8.81 -10.22 0.52
C SER A 29 -8.48 -9.67 -0.88
N GLU A 30 -9.41 -9.89 -1.80
CA GLU A 30 -9.50 -9.25 -3.11
C GLU A 30 -10.31 -7.95 -3.02
N ILE A 31 -10.44 -7.22 -4.12
CA ILE A 31 -11.30 -6.02 -4.16
C ILE A 31 -12.77 -6.37 -4.39
N THR A 32 -13.66 -5.45 -4.02
CA THR A 32 -15.08 -5.50 -4.40
C THR A 32 -15.25 -5.16 -5.87
N HIS A 33 -16.42 -5.49 -6.45
CA HIS A 33 -16.78 -5.17 -7.84
C HIS A 33 -17.14 -3.68 -8.06
N GLN A 34 -16.73 -2.79 -7.16
CA GLN A 34 -16.97 -1.36 -7.35
C GLN A 34 -16.23 -0.86 -8.60
N PRO A 35 -16.84 0.04 -9.38
CA PRO A 35 -16.21 0.55 -10.59
C PRO A 35 -14.93 1.31 -10.24
N VAL A 36 -13.90 1.12 -11.07
CA VAL A 36 -12.69 1.93 -10.96
C VAL A 36 -13.02 3.38 -11.33
N PRO A 37 -12.62 4.37 -10.51
CA PRO A 37 -12.84 5.77 -10.85
C PRO A 37 -12.12 6.14 -12.16
N GLU A 38 -12.79 6.92 -13.00
CA GLU A 38 -12.28 7.27 -14.33
C GLU A 38 -10.92 7.96 -14.28
N ALA A 39 -10.73 8.91 -13.36
CA ALA A 39 -9.43 9.55 -13.13
C ALA A 39 -8.31 8.56 -12.79
N SER A 40 -8.63 7.45 -12.14
CA SER A 40 -7.65 6.40 -11.82
C SER A 40 -7.31 5.58 -13.06
N ARG A 41 -8.30 5.24 -13.91
CA ARG A 41 -8.06 4.56 -15.19
C ARG A 41 -7.18 5.40 -16.10
N GLN A 42 -7.55 6.67 -16.28
CA GLN A 42 -6.80 7.61 -17.12
C GLN A 42 -5.35 7.75 -16.65
N LEU A 43 -5.15 7.90 -15.33
CA LEU A 43 -3.80 7.99 -14.79
C LEU A 43 -3.02 6.68 -15.02
N ALA A 44 -3.65 5.53 -14.79
CA ALA A 44 -3.01 4.23 -14.97
C ALA A 44 -2.63 3.98 -16.45
N ALA A 45 -3.41 4.49 -17.40
CA ALA A 45 -3.13 4.38 -18.83
C ALA A 45 -1.89 5.19 -19.29
N THR A 46 -1.41 6.14 -18.48
CA THR A 46 -0.18 6.89 -18.80
C THR A 46 1.09 6.13 -18.47
N ALA A 47 1.00 5.01 -17.75
CA ALA A 47 2.15 4.24 -17.30
C ALA A 47 2.61 3.24 -18.37
N THR A 48 3.93 3.21 -18.58
CA THR A 48 4.59 2.24 -19.46
C THR A 48 5.02 1.00 -18.69
N VAL A 49 5.46 1.17 -17.44
CA VAL A 49 5.89 0.08 -16.56
C VAL A 49 4.88 -0.09 -15.43
N ILE A 50 4.32 -1.30 -15.31
CA ILE A 50 3.31 -1.61 -14.30
C ILE A 50 3.94 -2.49 -13.21
N VAL A 51 3.94 -1.99 -11.98
CA VAL A 51 4.50 -2.68 -10.81
C VAL A 51 3.39 -2.91 -9.80
N SER A 52 3.32 -4.12 -9.24
CA SER A 52 2.34 -4.45 -8.20
C SER A 52 2.99 -5.05 -6.97
N SER A 53 2.36 -4.86 -5.82
CA SER A 53 2.58 -5.79 -4.71
C SER A 53 1.98 -7.17 -5.03
N SER A 54 2.48 -8.21 -4.37
CA SER A 54 1.97 -9.59 -4.51
C SER A 54 0.66 -9.84 -3.75
N ALA A 55 0.11 -8.83 -3.08
CA ALA A 55 -1.13 -8.98 -2.31
C ALA A 55 -2.35 -9.16 -3.26
N PRO A 56 -3.28 -10.08 -2.97
CA PRO A 56 -4.45 -10.35 -3.84
C PRO A 56 -5.23 -9.10 -4.24
N ARG A 57 -5.62 -8.25 -3.29
CA ARG A 57 -6.28 -6.95 -3.57
C ARG A 57 -5.53 -6.02 -4.53
N ALA A 58 -4.20 -6.05 -4.54
CA ALA A 58 -3.44 -5.27 -5.51
C ALA A 58 -3.56 -5.92 -6.90
N LEU A 59 -3.30 -7.22 -6.99
CA LEU A 59 -3.41 -7.95 -8.26
C LEU A 59 -4.80 -7.85 -8.89
N THR A 60 -5.87 -8.03 -8.11
CA THR A 60 -7.25 -7.89 -8.59
C THR A 60 -7.61 -6.45 -8.97
N SER A 61 -6.96 -5.45 -8.36
CA SER A 61 -7.12 -4.05 -8.79
C SER A 61 -6.46 -3.78 -10.14
N LEU A 62 -5.30 -4.39 -10.43
CA LEU A 62 -4.70 -4.31 -11.77
C LEU A 62 -5.60 -4.98 -12.82
N GLN A 63 -6.17 -6.14 -12.49
CA GLN A 63 -7.13 -6.81 -13.37
C GLN A 63 -8.34 -5.91 -13.65
N ALA A 64 -8.89 -5.24 -12.64
CA ALA A 64 -10.00 -4.29 -12.82
C ALA A 64 -9.62 -3.03 -13.65
N LEU A 65 -8.34 -2.67 -13.67
CA LEU A 65 -7.78 -1.65 -14.56
C LEU A 65 -7.53 -2.15 -15.98
N GLY A 66 -7.63 -3.47 -16.23
CA GLY A 66 -7.26 -4.09 -17.51
C GLY A 66 -5.75 -4.13 -17.77
N LEU A 67 -4.93 -4.01 -16.71
CA LEU A 67 -3.48 -3.93 -16.81
C LEU A 67 -2.80 -5.24 -16.38
N LYS A 68 -1.69 -5.57 -17.04
CA LYS A 68 -0.82 -6.68 -16.65
C LYS A 68 0.43 -6.14 -15.96
N PRO A 69 0.83 -6.68 -14.80
CA PRO A 69 2.05 -6.25 -14.13
C PRO A 69 3.28 -6.70 -14.93
N THR A 70 4.19 -5.77 -15.17
CA THR A 70 5.57 -6.05 -15.61
C THR A 70 6.36 -6.70 -14.48
N LEU A 71 6.12 -6.25 -13.23
CA LEU A 71 6.77 -6.76 -12.03
C LEU A 71 5.76 -6.94 -10.90
N VAL A 72 5.83 -8.09 -10.24
CA VAL A 72 5.12 -8.35 -8.99
C VAL A 72 6.15 -8.67 -7.92
N ASP A 73 6.14 -7.91 -6.82
CA ASP A 73 7.14 -8.07 -5.76
C ASP A 73 6.54 -7.83 -4.36
N ALA A 74 6.90 -8.70 -3.42
CA ALA A 74 6.54 -8.56 -2.00
C ALA A 74 7.18 -7.32 -1.35
N LEU A 75 8.23 -6.76 -1.96
CA LEU A 75 8.85 -5.50 -1.58
C LEU A 75 7.82 -4.37 -1.41
N PHE A 76 6.77 -4.37 -2.25
CA PHE A 76 5.72 -3.35 -2.25
C PHE A 76 4.50 -3.69 -1.38
N CYS A 77 4.50 -4.84 -0.69
CA CYS A 77 3.42 -5.23 0.21
C CYS A 77 3.27 -4.27 1.40
N GLU A 78 2.05 -4.19 1.92
CA GLU A 78 1.73 -3.33 3.06
C GLU A 78 2.60 -3.65 4.27
N ALA A 79 2.94 -2.63 5.07
CA ALA A 79 3.62 -2.86 6.33
C ALA A 79 2.74 -3.72 7.25
N GLN A 80 3.30 -4.84 7.70
CA GLN A 80 2.60 -5.80 8.56
C GLN A 80 2.15 -5.11 9.85
N LEU A 81 0.94 -5.44 10.30
CA LEU A 81 0.44 -5.00 11.60
C LEU A 81 0.85 -6.01 12.66
N PRO A 82 1.44 -5.59 13.79
CA PRO A 82 1.65 -6.49 14.91
C PRO A 82 0.29 -6.89 15.49
N TYR A 83 0.25 -8.00 16.21
CA TYR A 83 -0.91 -8.42 16.99
C TYR A 83 -0.54 -8.51 18.48
N ALA A 84 -1.55 -8.49 19.34
CA ALA A 84 -1.39 -8.58 20.79
C ALA A 84 -2.30 -9.68 21.35
N HIS A 85 -1.95 -10.23 22.51
CA HIS A 85 -2.70 -11.35 23.13
C HIS A 85 -3.77 -10.86 24.12
N TRP A 86 -4.23 -9.61 23.98
CA TRP A 86 -5.21 -9.02 24.89
C TRP A 86 -6.62 -9.48 24.55
N ARG A 87 -7.35 -9.95 25.56
CA ARG A 87 -8.74 -10.43 25.42
C ARG A 87 -9.78 -9.29 25.53
N LEU A 88 -9.42 -8.19 26.19
CA LEU A 88 -10.24 -6.99 26.36
C LEU A 88 -9.35 -5.74 26.14
N PRO A 89 -9.92 -4.59 25.73
CA PRO A 89 -11.33 -4.37 25.36
C PRO A 89 -11.70 -5.00 24.00
N ARG A 90 -13.01 -5.07 23.69
CA ARG A 90 -13.49 -5.46 22.36
C ARG A 90 -13.81 -4.20 21.57
N LEU A 91 -13.08 -3.96 20.49
CA LEU A 91 -13.17 -2.75 19.65
C LEU A 91 -13.40 -3.13 18.19
N SER A 92 -13.73 -2.16 17.34
CA SER A 92 -13.79 -2.41 15.90
C SER A 92 -12.40 -2.81 15.37
N PRO A 93 -12.32 -3.65 14.33
CA PRO A 93 -11.02 -4.03 13.75
C PRO A 93 -10.21 -2.84 13.25
N PHE A 94 -10.87 -1.81 12.73
CA PHE A 94 -10.20 -0.59 12.28
C PHE A 94 -9.63 0.22 13.44
N THR A 95 -10.33 0.30 14.57
CA THR A 95 -9.82 0.92 15.80
C THR A 95 -8.59 0.16 16.29
N TRP A 96 -8.64 -1.18 16.32
CA TRP A 96 -7.49 -1.99 16.67
C TRP A 96 -6.32 -1.83 15.70
N ALA A 97 -6.58 -1.83 14.39
CA ALA A 97 -5.55 -1.62 13.38
C ALA A 97 -4.85 -0.26 13.56
N PHE A 98 -5.62 0.79 13.91
CA PHE A 98 -5.05 2.10 14.26
C PHE A 98 -4.19 2.04 15.52
N ILE A 99 -4.70 1.49 16.62
CA ILE A 99 -3.95 1.35 17.88
C ILE A 99 -2.66 0.54 17.67
N LEU A 100 -2.75 -0.62 17.02
CA LEU A 100 -1.60 -1.49 16.73
C LEU A 100 -0.59 -0.81 15.82
N ARG A 101 -1.04 0.03 14.86
CA ARG A 101 -0.15 0.84 14.02
C ARG A 101 0.59 1.91 14.83
N VAL A 102 -0.07 2.56 15.79
CA VAL A 102 0.56 3.54 16.68
C VAL A 102 1.59 2.85 17.57
N LEU A 103 1.23 1.73 18.21
CA LEU A 103 2.16 0.92 19.00
C LEU A 103 3.37 0.48 18.16
N TRP A 104 3.14 0.06 16.92
CA TRP A 104 4.20 -0.34 15.99
C TRP A 104 5.16 0.80 15.65
N LEU A 105 4.63 2.00 15.42
CA LEU A 105 5.43 3.21 15.24
C LEU A 105 6.25 3.57 16.49
N CYS A 106 5.73 3.23 17.68
CA CYS A 106 6.44 3.35 18.97
C CYS A 106 7.40 2.18 19.26
N GLY A 107 7.61 1.24 18.31
CA GLY A 107 8.59 0.16 18.42
C GLY A 107 8.01 -1.23 18.71
N TYR A 108 6.70 -1.37 18.91
CA TYR A 108 6.06 -2.67 19.13
C TYR A 108 6.02 -3.50 17.84
N SER A 109 6.94 -4.45 17.70
CA SER A 109 7.14 -5.24 16.47
C SER A 109 7.06 -6.75 16.71
N ARG A 110 6.24 -7.17 17.68
CA ARG A 110 6.15 -8.58 18.07
C ARG A 110 5.82 -9.47 16.87
N ARG A 111 6.79 -10.30 16.45
CA ARG A 111 6.70 -11.28 15.34
C ARG A 111 6.36 -10.68 13.97
N VAL A 112 6.61 -9.38 13.78
CA VAL A 112 6.43 -8.69 12.49
C VAL A 112 7.63 -7.79 12.22
N GLU A 113 7.78 -7.37 10.96
CA GLU A 113 8.76 -6.36 10.57
C GLU A 113 8.63 -5.10 11.45
N SER A 114 9.74 -4.52 11.91
CA SER A 114 9.73 -3.29 12.70
C SER A 114 9.51 -2.03 11.85
N ALA A 115 9.18 -0.90 12.47
CA ALA A 115 9.03 0.37 11.76
C ALA A 115 10.31 0.85 11.07
N SER A 116 11.47 0.59 11.68
CA SER A 116 12.77 0.91 11.08
C SER A 116 13.07 0.00 9.89
N THR A 117 12.84 -1.31 10.03
CA THR A 117 13.01 -2.28 8.93
C THR A 117 12.10 -1.95 7.75
N ALA A 118 10.82 -1.63 8.00
CA ALA A 118 9.88 -1.21 6.96
C ALA A 118 10.33 0.08 6.27
N ARG A 119 11.04 0.97 6.96
CA ARG A 119 11.62 2.20 6.38
C ARG A 119 12.80 1.90 5.45
N ILE A 120 13.64 0.94 5.82
CA ILE A 120 14.71 0.43 4.96
C ILE A 120 14.10 -0.23 3.73
N ARG A 121 13.08 -1.08 3.91
CA ARG A 121 12.36 -1.72 2.81
C ARG A 121 11.73 -0.70 1.86
N ALA A 122 11.10 0.34 2.40
CA ALA A 122 10.55 1.43 1.60
C ALA A 122 11.63 2.21 0.82
N ASN A 123 12.87 2.30 1.33
CA ASN A 123 13.99 2.89 0.61
C ASN A 123 14.37 2.01 -0.60
N VAL A 124 14.56 0.71 -0.38
CA VAL A 124 14.84 -0.25 -1.47
C VAL A 124 13.73 -0.23 -2.52
N ALA A 125 12.47 -0.18 -2.09
CA ALA A 125 11.31 -0.04 -2.98
C ALA A 125 11.36 1.26 -3.80
N ALA A 126 11.71 2.40 -3.19
CA ALA A 126 11.86 3.66 -3.89
C ALA A 126 13.00 3.62 -4.92
N GLN A 127 14.16 3.08 -4.56
CA GLN A 127 15.28 2.88 -5.47
C GLN A 127 14.90 1.99 -6.67
N ARG A 128 14.15 0.91 -6.41
CA ARG A 128 13.66 0.03 -7.49
C ARG A 128 12.72 0.77 -8.45
N LEU A 129 11.80 1.59 -7.94
CA LEU A 129 10.91 2.41 -8.79
C LEU A 129 11.70 3.44 -9.59
N GLN A 130 12.72 4.06 -9.01
CA GLN A 130 13.57 5.02 -9.71
C GLN A 130 14.35 4.37 -10.85
N SER A 131 14.90 3.18 -10.61
CA SER A 131 15.55 2.39 -11.66
C SER A 131 14.60 2.03 -12.79
N LEU A 132 13.34 1.69 -12.50
CA LEU A 132 12.35 1.39 -13.54
C LEU A 132 11.87 2.64 -14.27
N ALA A 133 11.96 3.82 -13.63
CA ALA A 133 11.52 5.08 -14.22
C ALA A 133 12.41 5.56 -15.37
N SER A 134 13.61 4.99 -15.56
CA SER A 134 14.42 5.25 -16.76
C SER A 134 13.80 4.67 -18.02
N GLU A 135 12.91 3.68 -17.91
CA GLU A 135 12.21 3.06 -19.04
C GLU A 135 10.89 3.77 -19.39
N GLY A 136 10.43 4.70 -18.54
CA GLY A 136 9.20 5.46 -18.73
C GLY A 136 8.39 5.63 -17.45
N PRO A 137 7.18 6.23 -17.53
CA PRO A 137 6.33 6.42 -16.36
C PRO A 137 5.95 5.09 -15.70
N VAL A 138 6.19 5.00 -14.39
CA VAL A 138 5.94 3.77 -13.59
C VAL A 138 4.66 3.90 -12.78
N LEU A 139 3.74 2.95 -12.93
CA LEU A 139 2.61 2.78 -12.02
C LEU A 139 2.96 1.73 -10.97
N LEU A 140 3.17 2.17 -9.73
CA LEU A 140 3.08 1.26 -8.59
C LEU A 140 1.63 1.13 -8.14
N LEU A 141 1.09 -0.09 -8.16
CA LEU A 141 -0.13 -0.45 -7.48
C LEU A 141 0.18 -1.16 -6.15
N GLY A 142 -0.10 -0.48 -5.05
CA GLY A 142 0.29 -0.92 -3.71
C GLY A 142 -0.71 -0.50 -2.64
N HIS A 143 -0.20 -0.15 -1.46
CA HIS A 143 -1.00 0.02 -0.26
C HIS A 143 -0.79 1.36 0.42
N GLY A 144 -1.75 1.79 1.23
CA GLY A 144 -1.77 3.15 1.76
C GLY A 144 -0.52 3.52 2.56
N PHE A 145 -0.09 2.67 3.50
CA PHE A 145 0.99 3.04 4.40
C PHE A 145 2.36 2.80 3.77
N MET A 146 2.57 1.65 3.10
CA MET A 146 3.80 1.39 2.35
C MET A 146 4.03 2.44 1.26
N ASN A 147 3.00 2.81 0.47
CA ASN A 147 3.14 3.88 -0.51
C ASN A 147 3.54 5.20 0.14
N ARG A 148 3.00 5.53 1.32
CA ARG A 148 3.40 6.75 2.06
C ARG A 148 4.86 6.69 2.50
N MET A 149 5.38 5.52 2.88
CA MET A 149 6.79 5.37 3.24
C MET A 149 7.69 5.51 2.01
N ILE A 150 7.35 4.85 0.90
CA ILE A 150 8.05 4.97 -0.39
C ILE A 150 8.06 6.43 -0.86
N SER A 151 6.90 7.10 -0.79
CA SER A 151 6.76 8.51 -1.13
C SER A 151 7.71 9.42 -0.35
N LYS A 152 7.98 9.11 0.93
CA LYS A 152 8.95 9.89 1.72
C LYS A 152 10.37 9.70 1.20
N GLN A 153 10.73 8.48 0.82
CA GLN A 153 12.06 8.18 0.28
C GLN A 153 12.25 8.80 -1.10
N LEU A 154 11.27 8.68 -2.01
CA LEU A 154 11.30 9.37 -3.30
C LEU A 154 11.50 10.89 -3.15
N MET A 155 10.79 11.53 -2.22
CA MET A 155 10.96 12.96 -1.98
C MET A 155 12.34 13.30 -1.38
N ALA A 156 12.90 12.44 -0.54
CA ALA A 156 14.26 12.60 -0.03
C ALA A 156 15.30 12.47 -1.15
N ASP A 157 15.03 11.64 -2.16
CA ASP A 157 15.85 11.46 -3.35
C ASP A 157 15.62 12.55 -4.42
N GLY A 158 14.85 13.62 -4.11
CA GLY A 158 14.66 14.77 -5.00
C GLY A 158 13.44 14.73 -5.92
N TRP A 159 12.57 13.73 -5.79
CA TRP A 159 11.31 13.68 -6.55
C TRP A 159 10.29 14.68 -5.99
N LYS A 160 9.68 15.46 -6.88
CA LYS A 160 8.64 16.43 -6.52
C LYS A 160 7.25 15.83 -6.74
N ARG A 161 6.38 15.97 -5.74
CA ARG A 161 4.96 15.59 -5.85
C ARG A 161 4.25 16.60 -6.76
N GLN A 162 3.57 16.10 -7.79
CA GLN A 162 2.82 16.92 -8.75
C GLN A 162 1.35 16.96 -8.38
N THR A 163 0.71 15.80 -8.28
CA THR A 163 -0.74 15.68 -8.10
C THR A 163 -1.05 14.62 -7.06
N ARG A 164 -2.14 14.81 -6.31
CA ARG A 164 -2.64 13.85 -5.33
C ARG A 164 -4.16 13.80 -5.37
N SER A 165 -4.73 12.63 -5.65
CA SER A 165 -6.18 12.42 -5.70
C SER A 165 -6.81 12.01 -4.35
N GLY A 166 -6.12 12.28 -3.23
CA GLY A 166 -6.60 11.98 -1.87
C GLY A 166 -5.91 10.77 -1.22
N SER A 167 -6.57 10.17 -0.22
CA SER A 167 -6.07 9.02 0.57
C SER A 167 -7.00 7.80 0.55
N GLN A 168 -8.09 7.87 -0.20
CA GLN A 168 -9.09 6.80 -0.33
C GLN A 168 -8.59 5.66 -1.21
N TYR A 169 -9.38 4.60 -1.35
CA TYR A 169 -9.11 3.55 -2.35
C TYR A 169 -9.03 4.15 -3.74
N TRP A 170 -8.23 3.54 -4.62
CA TRP A 170 -7.90 4.06 -5.95
C TRP A 170 -7.12 5.38 -5.98
N SER A 171 -6.91 6.04 -4.83
CA SER A 171 -6.16 7.29 -4.83
C SER A 171 -4.71 7.07 -5.27
N ALA A 172 -4.19 8.05 -5.99
CA ALA A 172 -2.87 8.04 -6.57
C ALA A 172 -2.17 9.35 -6.27
N THR A 173 -0.86 9.29 -6.34
CA THR A 173 0.00 10.45 -6.17
C THR A 173 1.09 10.33 -7.21
N VAL A 174 1.27 11.40 -7.99
CA VAL A 174 2.22 11.46 -9.09
C VAL A 174 3.47 12.18 -8.62
N TYR A 175 4.62 11.61 -8.95
CA TYR A 175 5.93 12.14 -8.63
C TYR A 175 6.71 12.33 -9.92
N ARG A 176 7.44 13.43 -10.02
CA ARG A 176 8.34 13.72 -11.15
C ARG A 176 9.71 14.09 -10.59
N TYR A 177 10.75 13.53 -11.19
CA TYR A 177 12.11 13.90 -10.86
C TYR A 177 12.42 15.28 -11.41
N ALA A 178 13.02 16.15 -10.61
CA ALA A 178 13.29 17.53 -11.00
C ALA A 178 14.55 17.70 -11.88
N GLY A 179 15.31 16.62 -12.12
CA GLY A 179 16.57 16.65 -12.88
C GLY A 179 16.45 16.40 -14.39
N VAL A 180 15.24 16.44 -14.95
CA VAL A 180 15.05 16.44 -16.41
C VAL A 180 14.20 17.68 -16.73
N GLU A 181 14.87 18.81 -16.92
CA GLU A 181 14.33 19.85 -17.80
C GLU A 181 14.33 19.26 -19.22
N ALA A 182 13.20 19.41 -19.90
CA ALA A 182 13.03 19.00 -21.29
C ALA A 182 13.87 19.85 -22.23
#